data_AF-D8RWB3-F1
#
_entry.id   AF-D8RWB3-F1
#
_cell.length_a   1.000
_cell.length_b   1.000
_cell.length_c   1.000
_cell.angle_alpha   90.00
_cell.angle_beta   90.00
_cell.angle_gamma   90.00
#
_symmetry.space_group_name_H-M   'P 1'
#
loop_
_entity.id
_entity.type
_entity.pdbx_description
1 polymer ?
#
loop_
_entity_poly.entity_id
_entity_poly.type
_entity_poly.pdbx_seq_one_letter_code
_entity_poly.pdbx_strand_id
1 'polypeptide(L)'
;MEGAALVASSIPSNSMRKRRKKKQREGIEQKEEDRGDPKVDDDPEEEEEEEEEQEELVSSDLLQWSIMSRLDAQSLARCRLVCRSWRGLASSDVLWRPLLAQLLGLRAQIPLQMLALHRPIAARAAYRLLMDDSRKYRLVSSDMCSRTWELRVKPACGQYWYSLDPSTHGKPALARFFHCDGSITAADNDPIWGGQESAWRFVCVDAKQYIKINYWPEFTIFRLQDGRWRLENKWATYTTEPDLYLGTGMAICKEKAPPCTGCAYPRLMNAVTALVSTSFKLVY
;
A
#
# COMPACT_ATOMS: atom_id res chain seq x y z
N MET A 1 -19.23 -51.95 -32.72
CA MET A 1 -20.35 -51.93 -31.76
C MET A 1 -20.29 -50.56 -31.10
N GLU A 2 -20.92 -49.58 -31.76
CA GLU A 2 -22.20 -48.94 -31.37
C GLU A 2 -21.92 -47.83 -30.34
N GLY A 3 -22.09 -46.53 -30.63
CA GLY A 3 -23.30 -45.82 -31.12
C GLY A 3 -24.07 -45.30 -29.88
N ALA A 4 -24.59 -44.07 -29.73
CA ALA A 4 -24.84 -42.94 -30.61
C ALA A 4 -25.24 -41.67 -29.78
N ALA A 5 -25.16 -40.49 -30.44
CA ALA A 5 -26.07 -39.32 -30.47
C ALA A 5 -26.62 -38.68 -29.15
N LEU A 6 -26.28 -37.40 -28.86
CA LEU A 6 -26.97 -36.13 -29.22
C LEU A 6 -28.34 -35.90 -28.56
N VAL A 7 -28.52 -34.77 -27.85
CA VAL A 7 -29.62 -33.81 -28.08
C VAL A 7 -29.20 -32.41 -27.60
N ALA A 8 -29.35 -31.43 -28.49
CA ALA A 8 -29.36 -29.99 -28.22
C ALA A 8 -30.81 -29.51 -27.97
N SER A 9 -31.00 -28.42 -27.23
CA SER A 9 -32.24 -27.64 -27.36
C SER A 9 -32.03 -26.16 -27.08
N SER A 10 -32.65 -25.38 -27.95
CA SER A 10 -32.49 -23.96 -28.20
C SER A 10 -33.54 -23.08 -27.50
N ILE A 11 -33.14 -21.81 -27.33
CA ILE A 11 -33.82 -20.51 -27.12
C ILE A 11 -35.31 -20.40 -27.58
N PRO A 12 -36.12 -19.48 -26.99
CA PRO A 12 -36.44 -18.19 -27.67
C PRO A 12 -36.38 -16.96 -26.73
N SER A 13 -35.80 -15.81 -27.10
CA SER A 13 -36.32 -14.73 -27.99
C SER A 13 -37.41 -13.83 -27.37
N ASN A 14 -37.06 -12.56 -27.08
CA ASN A 14 -37.74 -11.32 -27.52
C ASN A 14 -37.10 -10.12 -26.81
N SER A 15 -36.42 -9.17 -27.47
CA SER A 15 -36.87 -8.17 -28.45
C SER A 15 -37.71 -7.01 -27.87
N MET A 16 -37.37 -5.80 -28.33
CA MET A 16 -38.04 -4.50 -28.18
C MET A 16 -37.82 -3.75 -26.85
N ARG A 17 -37.56 -2.44 -26.80
CA ARG A 17 -37.93 -1.37 -27.75
C ARG A 17 -37.07 -0.11 -27.50
N LYS A 18 -36.47 0.43 -28.56
CA LYS A 18 -35.93 1.79 -28.64
C LYS A 18 -37.08 2.80 -28.48
N ARG A 19 -36.87 3.90 -27.76
CA ARG A 19 -37.69 5.12 -27.89
C ARG A 19 -36.80 6.37 -27.91
N ARG A 20 -36.42 6.76 -29.14
CA ARG A 20 -36.13 8.15 -29.52
C ARG A 20 -37.45 8.93 -29.52
N LYS A 21 -37.45 10.16 -29.00
CA LYS A 21 -38.44 11.18 -29.36
C LYS A 21 -37.70 12.48 -29.70
N LYS A 22 -37.54 12.71 -31.00
CA LYS A 22 -37.36 14.02 -31.63
C LYS A 22 -38.73 14.39 -32.16
N LYS A 23 -39.29 15.56 -31.82
CA LYS A 23 -40.43 16.12 -32.55
C LYS A 23 -40.31 17.65 -32.56
N GLN A 24 -39.98 18.14 -33.75
CA GLN A 24 -40.15 19.51 -34.22
C GLN A 24 -41.65 19.83 -34.41
N ARG A 25 -41.96 21.12 -34.29
CA ARG A 25 -43.06 21.90 -34.91
C ARG A 25 -42.72 23.36 -34.58
N GLU A 26 -42.24 24.22 -35.49
CA GLU A 26 -43.01 24.95 -36.54
C GLU A 26 -44.38 25.38 -35.98
N GLY A 27 -44.72 26.64 -35.73
CA GLY A 27 -44.35 27.91 -36.37
C GLY A 27 -45.66 28.53 -36.87
N ILE A 28 -46.15 29.63 -36.26
CA ILE A 28 -47.26 30.46 -36.78
C ILE A 28 -46.98 31.93 -36.45
N GLU A 29 -47.18 32.74 -37.48
CA GLU A 29 -46.88 34.15 -37.70
C GLU A 29 -47.82 35.17 -37.04
N GLN A 30 -47.22 36.31 -36.70
CA GLN A 30 -47.61 37.72 -36.95
C GLN A 30 -48.90 38.33 -36.36
N LYS A 31 -48.70 39.52 -35.77
CA LYS A 31 -49.48 40.74 -36.08
C LYS A 31 -48.70 42.02 -35.74
N GLU A 32 -48.55 42.87 -36.76
CA GLU A 32 -48.25 44.32 -36.77
C GLU A 32 -49.31 45.07 -35.91
N GLU A 33 -49.23 46.34 -35.50
CA GLU A 33 -48.50 47.58 -35.80
C GLU A 33 -48.97 48.56 -34.68
N ASP A 34 -48.21 49.59 -34.29
CA ASP A 34 -48.64 51.00 -34.40
C ASP A 34 -47.65 51.98 -33.71
N ARG A 35 -47.52 53.14 -34.33
CA ARG A 35 -46.63 54.28 -34.05
C ARG A 35 -46.98 55.05 -32.78
N GLY A 36 -45.95 55.66 -32.18
CA GLY A 36 -46.11 56.90 -31.41
C GLY A 36 -44.86 57.29 -30.61
N ASP A 37 -44.20 58.37 -31.04
CA ASP A 37 -43.15 59.12 -30.33
C ASP A 37 -43.49 60.63 -30.52
N PRO A 38 -42.98 61.63 -29.75
CA PRO A 38 -42.10 61.56 -28.56
C PRO A 38 -42.37 62.62 -27.44
N LYS A 39 -41.50 62.60 -26.41
CA LYS A 39 -40.98 63.69 -25.52
C LYS A 39 -41.55 63.81 -24.10
N VAL A 40 -40.83 64.24 -23.05
CA VAL A 40 -39.42 64.47 -22.61
C VAL A 40 -39.54 64.67 -21.06
N ASP A 41 -38.43 64.50 -20.30
CA ASP A 41 -38.07 65.10 -18.98
C ASP A 41 -37.47 63.98 -18.08
N ASP A 42 -36.15 63.84 -18.03
CA ASP A 42 -35.23 64.44 -17.03
C ASP A 42 -35.39 63.82 -15.62
N ASP A 43 -34.56 62.82 -15.31
CA ASP A 43 -34.11 62.55 -13.93
C ASP A 43 -32.72 61.87 -13.99
N PRO A 44 -31.76 62.22 -13.11
CA PRO A 44 -30.35 61.94 -13.29
C PRO A 44 -29.97 60.54 -12.85
N GLU A 45 -28.91 60.06 -13.50
CA GLU A 45 -28.08 58.91 -13.21
C GLU A 45 -27.86 58.68 -11.70
N GLU A 46 -28.63 57.76 -11.11
CA GLU A 46 -28.12 56.93 -10.02
C GLU A 46 -27.42 55.75 -10.69
N GLU A 47 -26.12 55.90 -10.93
CA GLU A 47 -25.20 54.77 -11.06
C GLU A 47 -25.23 54.03 -9.72
N GLU A 48 -26.22 53.16 -9.55
CA GLU A 48 -26.07 52.04 -8.64
C GLU A 48 -24.89 51.24 -9.19
N GLU A 49 -23.71 51.49 -8.62
CA GLU A 49 -22.62 50.53 -8.61
C GLU A 49 -23.20 49.27 -7.98
N GLU A 50 -23.81 48.42 -8.82
CA GLU A 50 -23.91 47.00 -8.57
C GLU A 50 -22.46 46.57 -8.38
N GLU A 51 -21.99 46.60 -7.12
CA GLU A 51 -20.91 45.75 -6.68
C GLU A 51 -21.37 44.35 -7.06
N GLU A 52 -21.01 43.94 -8.28
CA GLU A 52 -20.97 42.55 -8.70
C GLU A 52 -20.04 41.91 -7.68
N GLU A 53 -20.61 41.49 -6.56
CA GLU A 53 -20.07 40.51 -5.66
C GLU A 53 -19.91 39.30 -6.57
N GLN A 54 -18.75 39.24 -7.23
CA GLN A 54 -18.28 38.11 -7.98
C GLN A 54 -18.12 37.02 -6.93
N GLU A 55 -19.25 36.41 -6.53
CA GLU A 55 -19.29 35.09 -5.94
C GLU A 55 -18.70 34.20 -7.01
N GLU A 56 -17.37 34.14 -6.99
CA GLU A 56 -16.55 33.24 -7.77
C GLU A 56 -17.14 31.87 -7.50
N LEU A 57 -17.99 31.41 -8.42
CA LEU A 57 -18.85 30.25 -8.23
C LEU A 57 -17.92 29.04 -8.25
N VAL A 58 -17.30 28.76 -7.10
CA VAL A 58 -16.30 27.72 -6.97
C VAL A 58 -17.02 26.44 -7.31
N SER A 59 -16.63 25.83 -8.44
CA SER A 59 -17.23 24.57 -8.89
C SER A 59 -17.31 23.63 -7.70
N SER A 60 -18.49 23.03 -7.48
CA SER A 60 -18.75 22.16 -6.33
C SER A 60 -17.67 21.08 -6.19
N ASP A 61 -17.09 20.63 -7.30
CA ASP A 61 -16.01 19.64 -7.33
C ASP A 61 -14.67 20.18 -6.78
N LEU A 62 -14.36 21.46 -6.98
CA LEU A 62 -13.16 22.12 -6.44
C LEU A 62 -13.28 22.32 -4.91
N LEU A 63 -14.46 22.75 -4.43
CA LEU A 63 -14.73 22.82 -2.98
C LEU A 63 -14.67 21.44 -2.33
N GLN A 64 -15.29 20.42 -2.95
CA GLN A 64 -15.21 19.05 -2.45
C GLN A 64 -13.77 18.55 -2.38
N TRP A 65 -12.94 18.88 -3.39
CA TRP A 65 -11.54 18.47 -3.42
C TRP A 65 -10.71 19.16 -2.35
N SER A 66 -10.88 20.48 -2.18
CA SER A 66 -10.15 21.27 -1.18
C SER A 66 -10.48 20.82 0.25
N ILE A 67 -11.74 20.43 0.50
CA ILE A 67 -12.15 19.83 1.78
C ILE A 67 -11.53 18.44 1.96
N MET A 68 -11.68 17.55 0.96
CA MET A 68 -11.24 16.15 1.08
C MET A 68 -9.72 16.01 1.20
N SER A 69 -8.93 16.92 0.62
CA SER A 69 -7.46 16.91 0.72
C SER A 69 -6.93 17.15 2.14
N ARG A 70 -7.77 17.67 3.05
CA ARG A 70 -7.42 17.92 4.46
C ARG A 70 -7.87 16.79 5.40
N LEU A 71 -8.59 15.81 4.87
CA LEU A 71 -9.14 14.72 5.68
C LEU A 71 -8.11 13.63 5.95
N ASP A 72 -8.24 12.99 7.10
CA ASP A 72 -7.53 11.76 7.40
C ASP A 72 -8.07 10.59 6.57
N ALA A 73 -7.31 9.49 6.52
CA ALA A 73 -7.67 8.32 5.70
C ALA A 73 -9.04 7.73 6.05
N GLN A 74 -9.45 7.76 7.33
CA GLN A 74 -10.73 7.22 7.76
C GLN A 74 -11.89 8.09 7.27
N SER A 75 -11.80 9.40 7.44
CA SER A 75 -12.84 10.33 6.97
C SER A 75 -12.93 10.34 5.46
N LEU A 76 -11.79 10.36 4.75
CA LEU A 76 -11.74 10.25 3.30
C LEU A 76 -12.38 8.95 2.79
N ALA A 77 -12.15 7.82 3.46
CA ALA A 77 -12.80 6.56 3.12
C ALA A 77 -14.32 6.61 3.29
N ARG A 78 -14.81 7.31 4.33
CA ARG A 78 -16.25 7.49 4.60
C ARG A 78 -16.93 8.39 3.57
N CYS A 79 -16.25 9.40 3.04
CA CYS A 79 -16.76 10.25 1.95
C CYS A 79 -17.26 9.43 0.74
N ARG A 80 -16.67 8.26 0.49
CA ARG A 80 -17.09 7.35 -0.58
C ARG A 80 -18.50 6.77 -0.43
N LEU A 81 -19.06 6.86 0.76
CA LEU A 81 -20.40 6.36 1.10
C LEU A 81 -21.48 7.43 0.98
N VAL A 82 -21.11 8.71 0.80
CA VAL A 82 -22.04 9.84 0.77
C VAL A 82 -22.84 9.86 -0.54
N CYS A 83 -22.18 10.01 -1.68
CA CYS A 83 -22.83 10.02 -3.00
C CYS A 83 -21.88 9.54 -4.11
N ARG A 84 -22.38 9.46 -5.35
CA ARG A 84 -21.57 9.00 -6.50
C ARG A 84 -20.42 9.95 -6.84
N SER A 85 -20.65 11.27 -6.78
CA SER A 85 -19.60 12.27 -7.04
C SER A 85 -18.48 12.16 -5.99
N TRP A 86 -18.84 12.20 -4.71
CA TRP A 86 -17.89 12.06 -3.60
C TRP A 86 -17.13 10.74 -3.64
N ARG A 87 -17.78 9.65 -4.05
CA ARG A 87 -17.11 8.36 -4.27
C ARG A 87 -16.05 8.43 -5.35
N GLY A 88 -16.30 9.12 -6.46
CA GLY A 88 -15.32 9.32 -7.52
C GLY A 88 -14.10 10.08 -6.98
N LEU A 89 -14.35 11.25 -6.37
CA LEU A 89 -13.31 12.13 -5.84
C LEU A 89 -12.50 11.45 -4.73
N ALA A 90 -13.15 10.89 -3.71
CA ALA A 90 -12.51 10.24 -2.57
C ALA A 90 -11.85 8.89 -2.93
N SER A 91 -12.02 8.38 -4.15
CA SER A 91 -11.27 7.23 -4.65
C SER A 91 -10.05 7.62 -5.47
N SER A 92 -9.84 8.92 -5.74
CA SER A 92 -8.73 9.44 -6.53
C SER A 92 -7.39 9.25 -5.83
N ASP A 93 -6.42 8.67 -6.53
CA ASP A 93 -5.08 8.47 -5.99
C ASP A 93 -4.40 9.77 -5.59
N VAL A 94 -4.73 10.90 -6.20
CA VAL A 94 -4.16 12.21 -5.84
C VAL A 94 -4.38 12.52 -4.35
N LEU A 95 -5.55 12.19 -3.80
CA LEU A 95 -5.86 12.40 -2.37
C LEU A 95 -5.21 11.35 -1.46
N TRP A 96 -5.00 10.13 -1.96
CA TRP A 96 -4.42 9.03 -1.18
C TRP A 96 -2.89 9.04 -1.14
N ARG A 97 -2.22 9.66 -2.11
CA ARG A 97 -0.75 9.68 -2.20
C ARG A 97 -0.07 10.37 -1.02
N PRO A 98 -0.51 11.55 -0.53
CA PRO A 98 0.06 12.17 0.66
C PRO A 98 -0.11 11.29 1.90
N LEU A 99 -1.31 10.71 2.09
CA LEU A 99 -1.60 9.80 3.20
C LEU A 99 -0.74 8.52 3.15
N LEU A 100 -0.54 7.97 1.95
CA LEU A 100 0.35 6.83 1.72
C LEU A 100 1.81 7.19 2.00
N ALA A 101 2.28 8.34 1.55
CA ALA A 101 3.65 8.81 1.79
C ALA A 101 3.90 9.00 3.29
N GLN A 102 2.96 9.60 4.02
CA GLN A 102 3.03 9.74 5.47
C GLN A 102 3.09 8.37 6.16
N LEU A 103 2.22 7.43 5.77
CA LEU A 103 2.21 6.09 6.35
C LEU A 103 3.52 5.34 6.05
N LEU A 104 4.03 5.43 4.82
CA LEU A 104 5.32 4.83 4.44
C LEU A 104 6.49 5.45 5.20
N GLY A 105 6.47 6.76 5.46
CA GLY A 105 7.51 7.44 6.25
C GLY A 105 7.61 6.94 7.70
N LEU A 106 6.55 6.34 8.23
CA LEU A 106 6.52 5.71 9.55
C LEU A 106 6.93 4.23 9.52
N ARG A 107 7.26 3.69 8.35
CA ARG A 107 7.45 2.26 8.15
C ARG A 107 8.90 1.95 7.81
N ALA A 108 9.45 1.03 8.58
CA ALA A 108 10.72 0.39 8.27
C ALA A 108 10.53 -0.75 7.26
N GLN A 109 9.32 -1.28 7.07
CA GLN A 109 9.06 -2.36 6.12
C GLN A 109 7.76 -2.21 5.33
N ILE A 110 7.88 -2.56 4.06
CA ILE A 110 6.79 -2.69 3.10
C ILE A 110 6.28 -4.13 3.06
N PRO A 111 4.95 -4.33 3.00
CA PRO A 111 4.36 -5.65 2.86
C PRO A 111 4.89 -6.37 1.61
N LEU A 112 5.28 -7.64 1.75
CA LEU A 112 5.80 -8.45 0.63
C LEU A 112 4.81 -8.51 -0.55
N GLN A 113 3.52 -8.48 -0.26
CA GLN A 113 2.46 -8.45 -1.27
C GLN A 113 2.59 -7.25 -2.22
N MET A 114 3.07 -6.10 -1.73
CA MET A 114 3.28 -4.91 -2.56
C MET A 114 4.53 -5.05 -3.43
N LEU A 115 5.58 -5.68 -2.91
CA LEU A 115 6.82 -5.93 -3.66
C LEU A 115 6.63 -6.97 -4.76
N ALA A 116 5.71 -7.93 -4.57
CA ALA A 116 5.43 -9.00 -5.53
C ALA A 116 4.60 -8.54 -6.74
N LEU A 117 4.12 -7.30 -6.78
CA LEU A 117 3.31 -6.79 -7.88
C LEU A 117 4.18 -6.34 -9.05
N HIS A 118 3.88 -6.86 -10.24
CA HIS A 118 4.51 -6.44 -11.50
C HIS A 118 3.93 -5.15 -12.10
N ARG A 119 2.93 -4.54 -11.44
CA ARG A 119 2.27 -3.31 -11.91
C ARG A 119 2.13 -2.29 -10.79
N PRO A 120 2.12 -0.97 -11.11
CA PRO A 120 1.82 0.06 -10.14
C PRO A 120 0.46 -0.20 -9.49
N ILE A 121 0.45 -0.19 -8.15
CA ILE A 121 -0.77 -0.31 -7.37
C ILE A 121 -1.34 1.08 -7.10
N ALA A 122 -2.67 1.21 -7.16
CA ALA A 122 -3.33 2.45 -6.80
C ALA A 122 -2.99 2.85 -5.36
N ALA A 123 -2.74 4.13 -5.10
CA ALA A 123 -2.29 4.63 -3.80
C ALA A 123 -3.23 4.23 -2.66
N ARG A 124 -4.54 4.28 -2.89
CA ARG A 124 -5.55 3.80 -1.92
C ARG A 124 -5.40 2.31 -1.61
N ALA A 125 -5.15 1.50 -2.64
CA ALA A 125 -5.00 0.06 -2.47
C ALA A 125 -3.68 -0.29 -1.73
N ALA A 126 -2.59 0.42 -2.04
CA ALA A 126 -1.33 0.34 -1.29
C ALA A 126 -1.50 0.73 0.18
N TYR A 127 -2.21 1.83 0.46
CA TYR A 127 -2.51 2.27 1.82
C TYR A 127 -3.25 1.18 2.59
N ARG A 128 -4.28 0.59 1.99
CA ARG A 128 -5.03 -0.53 2.60
C ARG A 128 -4.12 -1.73 2.87
N LEU A 129 -3.25 -2.12 1.93
CA LEU A 129 -2.33 -3.24 2.14
C LEU A 129 -1.36 -2.99 3.30
N LEU A 130 -0.84 -1.77 3.46
CA LEU A 130 -0.01 -1.40 4.62
C LEU A 130 -0.79 -1.50 5.94
N MET A 131 -2.04 -1.06 5.95
CA MET A 131 -2.91 -1.15 7.13
C MET A 131 -3.33 -2.58 7.46
N ASP A 132 -3.56 -3.42 6.46
CA ASP A 132 -3.86 -4.84 6.67
C ASP A 132 -2.61 -5.59 7.17
N ASP A 133 -1.43 -5.24 6.65
CA ASP A 133 -0.15 -5.79 7.08
C ASP A 133 0.20 -5.37 8.52
N SER A 134 -0.12 -4.16 8.96
CA SER A 134 0.11 -3.74 10.35
C SER A 134 -0.73 -4.52 11.37
N ARG A 135 -1.86 -5.08 10.94
CA ARG A 135 -2.75 -5.93 11.75
C ARG A 135 -2.30 -7.39 11.82
N LYS A 136 -1.27 -7.78 11.07
CA LYS A 136 -0.72 -9.14 11.17
C LYS A 136 -0.11 -9.36 12.55
N TYR A 137 -0.63 -10.34 13.27
CA TYR A 137 -0.12 -10.77 14.57
C TYR A 137 0.57 -12.14 14.50
N ARG A 138 0.40 -12.86 13.39
CA ARG A 138 0.99 -14.19 13.17
C ARG A 138 2.11 -14.09 12.15
N LEU A 139 3.30 -14.56 12.52
CA LEU A 139 4.44 -14.66 11.62
C LEU A 139 4.31 -15.94 10.78
N VAL A 140 4.50 -15.83 9.47
CA VAL A 140 4.47 -16.97 8.54
C VAL A 140 5.85 -17.21 7.93
N SER A 141 6.08 -18.39 7.36
CA SER A 141 7.38 -18.77 6.80
C SER A 141 7.87 -17.81 5.71
N SER A 142 6.98 -17.26 4.89
CA SER A 142 7.36 -16.29 3.87
C SER A 142 7.96 -15.04 4.48
N ASP A 143 7.36 -14.50 5.55
CA ASP A 143 7.89 -13.32 6.25
C ASP A 143 9.22 -13.61 6.94
N MET A 144 9.40 -14.84 7.44
CA MET A 144 10.64 -15.30 8.05
C MET A 144 11.77 -15.39 7.02
N CYS A 145 11.52 -16.00 5.86
CA CYS A 145 12.57 -16.37 4.90
C CYS A 145 12.87 -15.29 3.86
N SER A 146 11.99 -14.31 3.68
CA SER A 146 12.16 -13.28 2.67
C SER A 146 12.91 -12.05 3.18
N ARG A 147 13.45 -12.08 4.40
CA ARG A 147 14.06 -10.91 5.02
C ARG A 147 15.38 -11.28 5.68
N THR A 148 16.31 -10.33 5.66
CA THR A 148 17.48 -10.39 6.52
C THR A 148 17.07 -10.08 7.96
N TRP A 149 17.64 -10.81 8.91
CA TRP A 149 17.43 -10.61 10.33
C TRP A 149 18.71 -10.16 11.02
N GLU A 150 18.64 -9.08 11.78
CA GLU A 150 19.69 -8.64 12.69
C GLU A 150 19.61 -9.42 14.00
N LEU A 151 20.61 -10.24 14.28
CA LEU A 151 20.83 -10.86 15.58
C LEU A 151 21.61 -9.91 16.49
N ARG A 152 21.09 -9.76 17.72
CA ARG A 152 21.77 -9.13 18.85
C ARG A 152 21.73 -10.06 20.05
N VAL A 153 22.88 -10.26 20.67
CA VAL A 153 23.07 -11.10 21.85
C VAL A 153 22.91 -10.25 23.11
N LYS A 154 22.24 -10.80 24.11
CA LYS A 154 22.04 -10.16 25.41
C LYS A 154 23.12 -10.61 26.39
N PRO A 155 23.47 -9.81 27.41
CA PRO A 155 24.46 -10.18 28.41
C PRO A 155 24.17 -11.53 29.09
N ALA A 156 22.89 -11.88 29.26
CA ALA A 156 22.45 -13.15 29.86
C ALA A 156 22.79 -14.41 29.04
N CYS A 157 23.26 -14.27 27.79
CA CYS A 157 23.82 -15.37 27.00
C CYS A 157 25.22 -15.79 27.48
N GLY A 158 25.86 -14.97 28.32
CA GLY A 158 27.22 -15.17 28.82
C GLY A 158 28.22 -14.22 28.16
N GLN A 159 29.25 -13.88 28.92
CA GLN A 159 30.20 -12.82 28.55
C GLN A 159 30.94 -13.10 27.23
N TYR A 160 31.27 -14.37 26.98
CA TYR A 160 31.94 -14.79 25.74
C TYR A 160 31.10 -14.41 24.51
N TRP A 161 29.87 -14.92 24.40
CA TRP A 161 28.99 -14.64 23.27
C TRP A 161 28.64 -13.17 23.13
N TYR A 162 28.42 -12.51 24.27
CA TYR A 162 28.14 -11.07 24.29
C TYR A 162 29.31 -10.25 23.73
N SER A 163 30.56 -10.61 24.07
CA SER A 163 31.75 -9.92 23.55
C SER A 163 32.01 -10.13 22.05
N LEU A 164 31.44 -11.19 21.46
CA LEU A 164 31.53 -11.45 20.03
C LEU A 164 30.49 -10.68 19.23
N ASP A 165 29.42 -10.18 19.86
CA ASP A 165 28.39 -9.40 19.17
C ASP A 165 28.90 -7.98 18.86
N PRO A 166 29.12 -7.62 17.58
CA PRO A 166 29.65 -6.32 17.20
C PRO A 166 28.73 -5.16 17.62
N SER A 167 27.42 -5.39 17.74
CA SER A 167 26.46 -4.34 18.11
C SER A 167 26.65 -3.82 19.53
N THR A 168 27.29 -4.60 20.40
CA THR A 168 27.68 -4.17 21.75
C THR A 168 28.81 -3.14 21.75
N HIS A 169 29.52 -3.04 20.62
CA HIS A 169 30.61 -2.10 20.38
C HIS A 169 30.25 -1.04 19.33
N GLY A 170 28.95 -0.81 19.10
CA GLY A 170 28.45 0.21 18.16
C GLY A 170 28.63 -0.13 16.68
N LYS A 171 28.98 -1.38 16.35
CA LYS A 171 29.06 -1.87 14.97
C LYS A 171 27.70 -2.42 14.51
N PRO A 172 27.50 -2.66 13.19
CA PRO A 172 26.28 -3.29 12.70
C PRO A 172 26.00 -4.64 13.37
N ALA A 173 24.71 -4.93 13.58
CA ALA A 173 24.28 -6.21 14.12
C ALA A 173 24.55 -7.37 13.14
N LEU A 174 24.50 -8.59 13.66
CA LEU A 174 24.86 -9.78 12.89
C LEU A 174 23.71 -10.21 11.97
N ALA A 175 23.96 -10.24 10.66
CA ALA A 175 22.94 -10.64 9.69
C ALA A 175 22.72 -12.16 9.66
N ARG A 176 21.45 -12.56 9.68
CA ARG A 176 20.97 -13.95 9.67
C ARG A 176 19.94 -14.12 8.56
N PHE A 177 20.02 -15.25 7.87
CA PHE A 177 19.12 -15.62 6.78
C PHE A 177 18.43 -16.92 7.15
N PHE A 178 17.10 -16.87 7.22
CA PHE A 178 16.27 -18.04 7.47
C PHE A 178 15.81 -18.60 6.13
N HIS A 179 15.88 -19.92 5.99
CA HIS A 179 15.53 -20.59 4.74
C HIS A 179 14.28 -21.45 4.91
N CYS A 180 13.52 -21.62 3.81
CA CYS A 180 12.26 -22.35 3.83
C CYS A 180 12.42 -23.84 4.18
N ASP A 181 13.61 -24.41 4.00
CA ASP A 181 13.96 -25.77 4.37
C ASP A 181 14.20 -25.95 5.89
N GLY A 182 14.09 -24.86 6.66
CA GLY A 182 14.34 -24.85 8.10
C GLY A 182 15.79 -24.58 8.46
N SER A 183 16.70 -24.36 7.51
CA SER A 183 18.09 -23.99 7.81
C SER A 183 18.26 -22.49 8.09
N ILE A 184 19.33 -22.13 8.79
CA ILE A 184 19.77 -20.74 8.99
C ILE A 184 21.20 -20.61 8.44
N THR A 185 21.48 -19.50 7.77
CA THR A 185 22.86 -19.08 7.45
C THR A 185 23.16 -17.70 8.02
N ALA A 186 24.45 -17.34 8.10
CA ALA A 186 24.91 -16.02 8.50
C ALA A 186 25.68 -15.32 7.37
N ALA A 187 25.88 -14.02 7.53
CA ALA A 187 26.78 -13.27 6.67
C ALA A 187 28.26 -13.71 6.84
N ASP A 188 29.07 -13.41 5.84
CA ASP A 188 30.50 -13.68 5.87
C ASP A 188 31.17 -12.97 7.06
N ASN A 189 32.22 -13.57 7.62
CA ASN A 189 32.99 -13.05 8.76
C ASN A 189 32.16 -12.83 10.04
N ASP A 190 31.04 -13.53 10.19
CA ASP A 190 30.29 -13.48 11.43
C ASP A 190 31.07 -14.16 12.57
N PRO A 191 31.43 -13.42 13.63
CA PRO A 191 32.30 -13.91 14.71
C PRO A 191 31.63 -14.95 15.62
N ILE A 192 30.29 -15.03 15.59
CA ILE A 192 29.52 -16.01 16.35
C ILE A 192 29.27 -17.26 15.50
N TRP A 193 29.20 -17.10 14.18
CA TRP A 193 28.90 -18.17 13.24
C TRP A 193 30.10 -19.09 13.02
N GLY A 194 30.17 -20.15 13.82
CA GLY A 194 31.21 -21.18 13.70
C GLY A 194 31.01 -22.19 12.57
N GLY A 195 30.23 -21.86 11.53
CA GLY A 195 29.93 -22.78 10.42
C GLY A 195 29.05 -23.98 10.80
N GLN A 196 28.42 -23.95 11.98
CA GLN A 196 27.57 -25.02 12.45
C GLN A 196 26.20 -25.00 11.78
N GLU A 197 25.63 -26.19 11.57
CA GLU A 197 24.25 -26.33 11.16
C GLU A 197 23.32 -25.71 12.22
N SER A 198 22.46 -24.80 11.78
CA SER A 198 21.40 -24.25 12.62
C SER A 198 20.07 -24.44 11.95
N ALA A 199 19.11 -24.93 12.73
CA ALA A 199 17.76 -25.23 12.28
C ALA A 199 16.72 -24.42 13.05
N TRP A 200 15.65 -24.05 12.36
CA TRP A 200 14.51 -23.33 12.92
C TRP A 200 13.19 -23.99 12.56
N ARG A 201 12.18 -23.79 13.42
CA ARG A 201 10.81 -24.19 13.15
C ARG A 201 9.81 -23.36 13.94
N PHE A 202 8.60 -23.27 13.40
CA PHE A 202 7.43 -22.81 14.16
C PHE A 202 6.98 -23.88 15.14
N VAL A 203 6.57 -23.45 16.34
CA VAL A 203 5.85 -24.28 17.29
C VAL A 203 4.55 -23.58 17.66
N CYS A 204 3.45 -24.32 17.66
CA CYS A 204 2.13 -23.83 18.03
C CYS A 204 1.58 -24.71 19.15
N VAL A 205 1.29 -24.13 20.31
CA VAL A 205 0.68 -24.79 21.47
C VAL A 205 -0.44 -23.90 21.97
N ASP A 206 -1.67 -24.42 22.06
CA ASP A 206 -2.85 -23.72 22.62
C ASP A 206 -3.00 -22.27 22.14
N ALA A 207 -2.98 -22.10 20.82
CA ALA A 207 -3.02 -20.82 20.09
C ALA A 207 -1.76 -19.92 20.21
N LYS A 208 -0.81 -20.20 21.10
CA LYS A 208 0.47 -19.50 21.17
C LYS A 208 1.42 -20.00 20.09
N GLN A 209 1.98 -19.08 19.31
CA GLN A 209 3.04 -19.35 18.34
C GLN A 209 4.38 -18.86 18.87
N TYR A 210 5.43 -19.67 18.74
CA TYR A 210 6.81 -19.26 19.01
C TYR A 210 7.77 -19.92 18.01
N ILE A 211 9.01 -19.43 17.98
CA ILE A 211 10.08 -20.00 17.16
C ILE A 211 11.04 -20.79 18.05
N LYS A 212 11.41 -21.98 17.57
CA LYS A 212 12.53 -22.74 18.12
C LYS A 212 13.70 -22.66 17.16
N ILE A 213 14.86 -22.22 17.65
CA ILE A 213 16.12 -22.22 16.92
C ILE A 213 17.08 -23.12 17.70
N ASN A 214 17.52 -24.23 17.11
CA ASN A 214 18.33 -25.25 17.78
C ASN A 214 17.77 -25.57 19.20
N TYR A 215 18.65 -25.59 20.19
CA TYR A 215 18.32 -25.79 21.61
C TYR A 215 18.08 -24.48 22.38
N TRP A 216 17.99 -23.34 21.71
CA TRP A 216 17.78 -22.05 22.38
C TRP A 216 16.40 -21.97 23.06
N PRO A 217 16.24 -21.15 24.11
CA PRO A 217 14.94 -20.85 24.69
C PRO A 217 13.95 -20.37 23.62
N GLU A 218 12.67 -20.59 23.88
CA GLU A 218 11.59 -20.19 22.99
C GLU A 218 11.69 -18.71 22.64
N PHE A 219 11.63 -18.40 21.35
CA PHE A 219 11.57 -17.02 20.88
C PHE A 219 10.13 -16.57 20.77
N THR A 220 9.78 -15.57 21.56
CA THR A 220 8.49 -14.87 21.47
C THR A 220 8.50 -13.96 20.25
N ILE A 221 7.39 -13.95 19.52
CA ILE A 221 7.23 -13.22 18.26
C ILE A 221 6.53 -11.89 18.57
N PHE A 222 7.10 -10.79 18.07
CA PHE A 222 6.54 -9.46 18.19
C PHE A 222 6.43 -8.81 16.82
N ARG A 223 5.30 -8.14 16.60
CA ARG A 223 5.12 -7.22 15.49
C ARG A 223 5.40 -5.80 15.98
N LEU A 224 6.37 -5.12 15.37
CA LEU A 224 6.71 -3.74 15.72
C LEU A 224 5.81 -2.76 14.96
N GLN A 225 5.64 -1.56 15.53
CA GLN A 225 4.79 -0.51 14.95
C GLN A 225 5.28 -0.06 13.55
N ASP A 226 6.61 -0.04 13.36
CA ASP A 226 7.27 0.27 12.09
C ASP A 226 7.15 -0.84 11.03
N GLY A 227 6.51 -1.96 11.37
CA GLY A 227 6.27 -3.10 10.47
C GLY A 227 7.26 -4.23 10.54
N ARG A 228 8.36 -4.04 11.26
CA ARG A 228 9.35 -5.10 11.44
C ARG A 228 8.81 -6.21 12.32
N TRP A 229 9.41 -7.38 12.15
CA TRP A 229 9.25 -8.48 13.09
C TRP A 229 10.42 -8.53 14.04
N ARG A 230 10.14 -8.90 15.29
CA ARG A 230 11.15 -9.14 16.31
C ARG A 230 10.90 -10.49 16.98
N LEU A 231 11.94 -11.31 17.06
CA LEU A 231 11.97 -12.53 17.84
C LEU A 231 12.81 -12.25 19.09
N GLU A 232 12.32 -12.64 20.26
CA GLU A 232 13.04 -12.34 21.49
C GLU A 232 12.95 -13.48 22.51
N ASN A 233 14.08 -13.77 23.13
CA ASN A 233 14.16 -14.60 24.32
C ASN A 233 15.15 -13.98 25.32
N LYS A 234 15.52 -14.74 26.37
CA LYS A 234 16.47 -14.27 27.39
C LYS A 234 17.91 -14.07 26.90
N TRP A 235 18.31 -14.70 25.79
CA TRP A 235 19.69 -14.71 25.30
C TRP A 235 19.91 -13.82 24.08
N ALA A 236 18.90 -13.62 23.24
CA ALA A 236 19.05 -12.82 22.04
C ALA A 236 17.73 -12.20 21.57
N THR A 237 17.91 -11.25 20.66
CA THR A 237 16.86 -10.63 19.87
C THR A 237 17.23 -10.78 18.40
N TYR A 238 16.28 -11.23 17.57
CA TYR A 238 16.36 -11.08 16.12
C TYR A 238 15.38 -10.00 15.71
N THR A 239 15.79 -9.03 14.89
CA THR A 239 14.89 -8.04 14.32
C THR A 239 15.09 -8.01 12.82
N THR A 240 14.03 -8.07 12.04
CA THR A 240 14.18 -7.98 10.57
C THR A 240 14.79 -6.63 10.18
N GLU A 241 15.71 -6.59 9.21
CA GLU A 241 16.27 -5.32 8.71
C GLU A 241 15.19 -4.41 8.11
N PRO A 242 15.34 -3.08 8.22
CA PRO A 242 14.49 -2.15 7.49
C PRO A 242 14.69 -2.32 5.97
N ASP A 243 13.62 -2.16 5.20
CA ASP A 243 13.72 -1.98 3.76
C ASP A 243 14.45 -0.64 3.52
N LEU A 244 15.53 -0.65 2.75
CA LEU A 244 16.29 0.56 2.39
C LEU A 244 15.42 1.49 1.53
N TYR A 245 14.57 2.29 2.18
CA TYR A 245 13.86 3.38 1.54
C TYR A 245 14.75 4.62 1.59
N LEU A 246 15.72 4.70 0.66
CA LEU A 246 16.36 5.92 0.11
C LEU A 246 17.60 5.52 -0.72
N GLY A 247 17.59 5.78 -2.03
CA GLY A 247 18.75 6.31 -2.76
C GLY A 247 20.01 5.46 -3.03
N THR A 248 20.25 4.30 -2.42
CA THR A 248 21.44 3.48 -2.73
C THR A 248 21.12 2.00 -2.69
N GLY A 249 21.52 1.31 -3.75
CA GLY A 249 21.02 0.00 -4.12
C GLY A 249 21.50 -1.18 -3.28
N MET A 250 20.69 -2.23 -3.43
CA MET A 250 21.03 -3.66 -3.40
C MET A 250 21.22 -4.33 -2.03
N ALA A 251 20.13 -4.86 -1.48
CA ALA A 251 20.20 -6.11 -0.72
C ALA A 251 20.40 -7.27 -1.71
N ILE A 252 21.65 -7.61 -1.98
CA ILE A 252 22.04 -8.75 -2.82
C ILE A 252 21.71 -10.03 -2.02
N CYS A 253 20.75 -10.84 -2.50
CA CYS A 253 20.81 -12.27 -2.20
C CYS A 253 22.11 -12.79 -2.82
N LYS A 254 23.15 -13.01 -2.01
CA LYS A 254 24.35 -13.69 -2.49
C LYS A 254 23.91 -15.05 -3.04
N GLU A 255 24.12 -15.24 -4.34
CA GLU A 255 23.68 -16.37 -5.19
C GLU A 255 24.26 -17.75 -4.81
N LYS A 256 24.60 -18.01 -3.54
CA LYS A 256 25.20 -19.28 -3.12
C LYS A 256 24.21 -20.35 -2.68
N ALA A 257 22.92 -20.04 -2.60
CA ALA A 257 21.88 -21.05 -2.38
C ALA A 257 21.06 -21.23 -3.67
N PRO A 258 20.75 -22.47 -4.09
CA PRO A 258 19.87 -22.69 -5.24
C PRO A 258 18.58 -21.89 -5.02
N PRO A 259 18.06 -21.21 -6.06
CA PRO A 259 16.84 -20.42 -5.93
C PRO A 259 15.75 -21.35 -5.41
N CYS A 260 15.31 -21.11 -4.18
CA CYS A 260 14.24 -21.88 -3.60
C CYS A 260 13.03 -21.73 -4.53
N THR A 261 12.62 -22.84 -5.14
CA THR A 261 11.59 -22.94 -6.19
C THR A 261 10.20 -22.47 -5.73
N GLY A 262 10.05 -22.06 -4.47
CA GLY A 262 8.85 -21.44 -3.91
C GLY A 262 9.03 -20.04 -3.30
N CYS A 263 10.23 -19.45 -3.27
CA CYS A 263 10.41 -18.08 -2.77
C CYS A 263 10.46 -17.11 -3.94
N ALA A 264 9.51 -16.18 -3.99
CA ALA A 264 9.41 -15.18 -5.05
C ALA A 264 10.57 -14.15 -5.07
N TYR A 265 11.59 -14.31 -4.21
CA TYR A 265 12.60 -13.29 -3.96
C TYR A 265 13.49 -12.92 -5.17
N PRO A 266 13.89 -13.85 -6.07
CA PRO A 266 14.71 -13.47 -7.23
C PRO A 266 14.00 -12.55 -8.24
N ARG A 267 12.68 -12.32 -8.09
CA ARG A 267 11.87 -11.49 -9.00
C ARG A 267 11.47 -10.12 -8.43
N LEU A 268 11.85 -9.80 -7.19
CA LEU A 268 11.36 -8.61 -6.46
C LEU A 268 12.15 -7.32 -6.72
N MET A 269 13.32 -7.38 -7.39
CA MET A 269 14.21 -6.22 -7.57
C MET A 269 13.68 -5.15 -8.54
N ASN A 270 12.70 -5.45 -9.41
CA ASN A 270 12.24 -4.52 -10.45
C ASN A 270 11.00 -3.68 -10.06
N ALA A 271 10.32 -3.99 -8.95
CA ALA A 271 9.05 -3.34 -8.58
C ALA A 271 9.21 -2.07 -7.72
N VAL A 272 10.29 -1.97 -6.95
CA VAL A 272 10.53 -0.88 -5.98
C VAL A 272 10.74 0.47 -6.70
N THR A 273 11.39 0.46 -7.86
CA THR A 273 11.69 1.68 -8.63
C THR A 273 10.43 2.39 -9.15
N ALA A 274 9.35 1.66 -9.42
CA ALA A 274 8.11 2.21 -9.98
C ALA A 274 7.23 2.93 -8.93
N LEU A 275 7.23 2.48 -7.67
CA LEU A 275 6.47 3.14 -6.59
C LEU A 275 7.07 4.50 -6.20
N VAL A 276 8.39 4.64 -6.32
CA VAL A 276 9.13 5.84 -5.88
C VAL A 276 9.27 6.89 -6.97
N SER A 277 9.49 6.50 -8.23
CA SER A 277 9.71 7.46 -9.34
C SER A 277 8.50 8.37 -9.59
N THR A 278 7.29 7.91 -9.30
CA THR A 278 6.08 8.71 -9.46
C THR A 278 5.88 9.73 -8.34
N SER A 279 6.38 9.47 -7.13
CA SER A 279 6.15 10.30 -5.93
C SER A 279 7.11 11.49 -5.83
N PHE A 280 8.28 11.42 -6.47
CA PHE A 280 9.26 12.51 -6.47
C PHE A 280 9.10 13.53 -7.61
N LYS A 281 8.27 13.25 -8.62
CA LYS A 281 8.00 14.20 -9.73
C LYS A 281 6.89 15.24 -9.44
N LEU A 282 6.39 15.30 -8.20
CA LEU A 282 5.36 16.28 -7.77
C LEU A 282 5.82 17.15 -6.61
N VAL A 283 7.11 17.12 -6.28
CA VAL A 283 7.75 18.05 -5.34
C VAL A 283 8.89 18.75 -6.07
N TYR A 284 8.60 19.36 -7.22
CA TYR A 284 9.28 20.52 -7.84
C TYR A 284 8.38 21.04 -8.95
#